data_AF-A0A9W6FZM2-F1
#
_entry.id   AF-A0A9W6FZM2-F1
#
_cell.length_a   1.000
_cell.length_b   1.000
_cell.length_c   1.000
_cell.angle_alpha   90.00
_cell.angle_beta   90.00
_cell.angle_gamma   90.00
#
_symmetry.space_group_name_H-M   'P 1'
#
loop_
_entity.id
_entity.type
_entity.pdbx_description
1 polymer ?
#
loop_
_entity_poly.entity_id
_entity_poly.type
_entity_poly.pdbx_seq_one_letter_code
_entity_poly.pdbx_strand_id
1 'polypeptide(L)'
;MSISEDRISHLAHRIQDRLWKDDVADFPDERRSLQCIKEAVSSFFAVTGEVDAAVRRKLASYAQAKVPGSREYEVLYQKFYQEEMAKRKW
;
A
#
# COMPACT_ATOMS: atom_id res chain seq x y z
N MET A 1 1.52 3.88 -8.34
CA MET A 1 0.80 4.98 -7.66
C MET A 1 1.82 5.76 -6.86
N SER A 2 1.87 7.09 -6.95
CA SER A 2 2.80 7.92 -6.15
C SER A 2 1.98 8.79 -5.22
N ILE A 3 2.30 8.76 -3.93
CA ILE A 3 1.70 9.61 -2.90
C ILE A 3 2.67 10.74 -2.58
N SER A 4 2.18 11.97 -2.37
CA SER A 4 3.06 13.10 -2.06
C SER A 4 3.64 12.99 -0.65
N GLU A 5 4.80 13.59 -0.45
CA GLU A 5 5.46 13.68 0.86
C GLU A 5 4.54 14.31 1.91
N ASP A 6 3.81 15.37 1.56
CA ASP A 6 2.85 16.02 2.45
C ASP A 6 1.77 15.05 2.95
N ARG A 7 1.27 14.18 2.06
CA ARG A 7 0.25 13.18 2.43
C ARG A 7 0.85 12.07 3.29
N ILE A 8 2.07 11.64 3.01
CA ILE A 8 2.79 10.68 3.87
C ILE A 8 2.99 11.30 5.26
N SER A 9 3.40 12.57 5.34
CA SER A 9 3.59 13.27 6.60
C SER A 9 2.30 13.40 7.39
N HIS A 10 1.20 13.79 6.71
CA HIS A 10 -0.11 13.86 7.34
C HIS A 10 -0.58 12.50 7.89
N LEU A 11 -0.41 11.42 7.13
CA LEU A 11 -0.72 10.06 7.59
C LEU A 11 0.16 9.65 8.77
N ALA A 12 1.46 9.97 8.73
CA ALA A 12 2.38 9.61 9.80
C ALA A 12 1.98 10.24 11.14
N HIS A 13 1.61 11.53 11.14
CA HIS A 13 1.10 12.18 12.35
C HIS A 13 -0.20 11.55 12.85
N ARG A 14 -1.16 11.26 11.95
CA ARG A 14 -2.43 10.62 12.33
C ARG A 14 -2.24 9.21 12.90
N ILE A 15 -1.30 8.44 12.35
CA ILE A 15 -0.94 7.11 12.85
C ILE A 15 -0.30 7.22 14.22
N GLN A 16 0.70 8.10 14.38
CA GLN A 16 1.37 8.34 15.66
C GLN A 16 0.38 8.77 16.75
N ASP A 17 -0.49 9.74 16.44
CA ASP A 17 -1.55 10.20 17.35
C ASP A 17 -2.45 9.06 17.83
N ARG A 18 -2.81 8.14 16.93
CA ARG A 18 -3.67 6.99 17.24
C ARG A 18 -2.95 5.94 18.07
N LEU A 19 -1.72 5.59 17.71
CA LEU A 19 -0.92 4.63 18.46
C LEU A 19 -0.69 5.08 19.91
N TRP A 20 -0.53 6.39 20.13
CA TRP A 20 -0.43 6.95 21.47
C TRP A 20 -1.78 6.97 22.19
N LYS A 21 -2.85 7.47 21.56
CA LYS A 21 -4.19 7.57 22.17
C LYS A 21 -4.83 6.24 22.53
N ASP A 22 -4.51 5.21 21.76
CA ASP A 22 -5.07 3.87 21.93
C ASP A 22 -4.15 3.01 22.85
N ASP A 23 -3.20 3.63 23.55
CA ASP A 23 -2.22 2.99 24.46
C ASP A 23 -1.43 1.83 23.83
N VAL A 24 -1.16 1.91 22.52
CA VAL A 24 -0.46 0.85 21.77
C VAL A 24 1.06 1.02 21.86
N ALA A 25 1.55 2.25 21.86
CA ALA A 25 2.98 2.55 21.93
C ALA A 25 3.29 3.95 22.48
N ASP A 26 4.37 4.04 23.25
CA ASP A 26 4.95 5.31 23.71
C ASP A 26 6.06 5.78 22.76
N PHE A 27 6.17 7.11 22.61
CA PHE A 27 7.15 7.73 21.72
C PHE A 27 8.08 8.69 22.47
N PRO A 28 9.15 8.20 23.12
CA PRO A 28 10.10 9.05 23.84
C PRO A 28 10.83 10.05 22.93
N ASP A 29 11.04 9.68 21.67
CA ASP A 29 11.56 10.56 20.61
C ASP A 29 10.54 10.64 19.47
N GLU A 30 9.69 11.67 19.55
CA GLU A 30 8.60 11.91 18.62
C GLU A 30 9.09 12.07 17.17
N ARG A 31 10.27 12.67 16.97
CA ARG A 31 10.83 12.90 15.63
C ARG A 31 11.26 11.59 15.00
N ARG A 32 11.96 10.75 15.79
CA ARG A 32 12.41 9.43 15.32
C ARG A 32 11.24 8.50 15.03
N SER A 33 10.22 8.47 15.88
CA SER A 33 9.02 7.66 15.64
C SER A 33 8.27 8.12 14.39
N LEU A 34 8.12 9.44 14.20
CA LEU A 34 7.49 9.97 13.00
C LEU A 34 8.27 9.57 11.73
N GLN A 35 9.60 9.64 11.77
CA GLN A 35 10.45 9.19 10.65
C GLN A 35 10.26 7.71 10.34
N CYS A 36 10.26 6.83 11.36
CA CYS A 36 9.99 5.41 11.15
C CYS A 36 8.60 5.15 10.55
N ILE A 37 7.57 5.87 11.00
CA ILE A 37 6.22 5.72 10.43
C ILE A 37 6.20 6.17 8.97
N LYS A 38 6.85 7.30 8.62
CA LYS A 38 6.97 7.76 7.23
C LYS A 38 7.67 6.72 6.34
N GLU A 39 8.75 6.11 6.82
CA GLU A 39 9.46 5.05 6.11
C GLU A 39 8.59 3.81 5.90
N ALA A 40 7.89 3.35 6.95
CA ALA A 40 6.98 2.22 6.87
C ALA A 40 5.85 2.45 5.86
N VAL A 41 5.22 3.63 5.91
CA VAL A 41 4.17 4.04 4.96
C VAL A 41 4.72 4.11 3.54
N SER A 42 5.92 4.68 3.35
CA SER A 42 6.54 4.82 2.02
C SER A 42 6.88 3.45 1.43
N SER A 43 7.48 2.56 2.23
CA SER A 43 7.73 1.17 1.86
C SER A 43 6.44 0.46 1.46
N PHE A 44 5.35 0.68 2.23
CA PHE A 44 4.06 0.08 1.90
C PHE A 44 3.52 0.51 0.53
N PHE A 45 3.60 1.81 0.22
CA PHE A 45 3.16 2.32 -1.08
C PHE A 45 4.07 1.88 -2.24
N ALA A 46 5.37 1.73 -2.00
CA ALA A 46 6.30 1.21 -3.00
C ALA A 46 5.96 -0.24 -3.38
N VAL A 47 5.81 -1.12 -2.37
CA VAL A 47 5.44 -2.52 -2.58
C VAL A 47 4.08 -2.64 -3.27
N THR A 48 3.07 -1.92 -2.79
CA THR A 48 1.72 -1.97 -3.41
C THR A 48 1.73 -1.45 -4.85
N GLY A 49 2.53 -0.43 -5.16
CA GLY A 49 2.73 0.07 -6.52
C GLY A 49 3.36 -0.96 -7.45
N GLU A 50 4.37 -1.67 -6.97
CA GLU A 50 4.99 -2.76 -7.72
C GLU A 50 4.04 -3.96 -7.90
N VAL A 51 3.17 -4.27 -6.93
CA VAL A 51 2.15 -5.32 -7.05
C VAL A 51 1.16 -4.93 -8.14
N ASP A 52 0.63 -3.70 -8.08
CA ASP A 52 -0.31 -3.19 -9.09
C ASP A 52 0.29 -3.27 -10.51
N ALA A 53 1.56 -2.88 -10.66
CA ALA A 53 2.26 -2.98 -11.94
C ALA A 53 2.42 -4.44 -12.42
N ALA A 54 2.66 -5.40 -11.52
CA ALA A 54 2.72 -6.82 -11.86
C ALA A 54 1.35 -7.36 -12.28
N VAL A 55 0.30 -7.03 -11.53
CA VAL A 55 -1.09 -7.43 -11.81
C VAL A 55 -1.55 -6.87 -13.16
N ARG A 56 -1.30 -5.58 -13.44
CA ARG A 56 -1.66 -4.95 -14.72
C ARG A 56 -0.95 -5.61 -15.91
N ARG A 57 0.34 -5.95 -15.78
CA ARG A 57 1.08 -6.70 -16.81
C ARG A 57 0.48 -8.09 -17.05
N LYS A 58 0.11 -8.80 -15.98
CA LYS A 58 -0.54 -10.12 -16.06
C LYS A 58 -1.92 -10.04 -16.70
N LEU A 59 -2.73 -9.04 -16.35
CA LEU A 59 -4.03 -8.78 -16.97
C LEU A 59 -3.90 -8.44 -18.45
N ALA A 60 -2.93 -7.61 -18.83
CA ALA A 60 -2.70 -7.26 -20.24
C ALA A 60 -2.35 -8.48 -21.11
N SER A 61 -1.71 -9.51 -20.53
CA SER A 61 -1.43 -10.78 -21.22
C SER A 61 -2.66 -11.70 -21.36
N TYR A 62 -3.74 -11.43 -20.62
CA TYR A 62 -4.94 -12.26 -20.62
C TYR A 62 -5.95 -11.75 -21.67
N ALA A 63 -6.16 -12.52 -22.73
CA ALA A 63 -7.06 -12.17 -23.83
C ALA A 63 -8.53 -11.95 -23.41
N GLN A 64 -8.92 -12.41 -22.21
CA GLN A 64 -10.28 -12.23 -21.64
C GLN A 64 -10.44 -10.95 -20.81
N ALA A 65 -9.35 -10.30 -20.39
CA ALA A 65 -9.39 -9.09 -19.55
C ALA A 65 -9.51 -7.83 -20.44
N LYS A 66 -10.57 -7.75 -21.26
CA LYS A 66 -10.61 -6.77 -22.35
C LYS A 66 -11.08 -5.36 -21.97
N VAL A 67 -11.65 -5.17 -20.77
CA VAL A 67 -12.17 -3.84 -20.40
C VAL A 67 -11.86 -3.52 -18.94
N PRO A 68 -10.92 -2.59 -18.67
CA PRO A 68 -10.75 -2.00 -17.35
C PRO A 68 -12.10 -1.44 -16.86
N GLY A 69 -12.53 -1.85 -15.67
CA GLY A 69 -13.84 -1.46 -15.10
C GLY A 69 -15.00 -2.41 -15.40
N SER A 70 -14.78 -3.52 -16.13
CA SER A 70 -15.76 -4.60 -16.15
C SER A 70 -15.70 -5.43 -14.86
N ARG A 71 -16.81 -6.08 -14.51
CA ARG A 71 -16.86 -6.96 -13.34
C ARG A 71 -15.86 -8.12 -13.45
N GLU A 72 -15.69 -8.69 -14.64
CA GLU A 72 -14.71 -9.75 -14.87
C GLU A 72 -13.28 -9.26 -14.67
N TYR A 73 -12.99 -8.02 -15.12
CA TYR A 73 -11.70 -7.39 -14.91
C TYR A 73 -11.40 -7.19 -13.42
N GLU A 74 -12.38 -6.68 -12.65
CA GLU A 74 -12.23 -6.47 -11.19
C GLU A 74 -11.99 -7.79 -10.46
N VAL A 75 -12.76 -8.83 -10.79
CA VAL A 75 -12.60 -10.18 -10.20
C VAL A 75 -11.22 -10.74 -10.48
N LEU A 76 -10.74 -10.65 -11.73
CA LEU A 76 -9.39 -11.12 -12.10
C LEU A 76 -8.30 -10.27 -11.45
N TYR A 77 -8.48 -8.94 -11.40
CA TYR A 77 -7.56 -8.04 -10.73
C TYR A 77 -7.40 -8.41 -9.27
N GLN A 78 -8.50 -8.58 -8.55
CA GLN A 78 -8.46 -8.91 -7.12
C GLN A 78 -7.81 -10.28 -6.88
N LYS A 79 -8.10 -11.27 -7.72
CA LYS A 79 -7.44 -12.58 -7.65
C LYS A 79 -5.93 -12.46 -7.84
N PHE A 80 -5.48 -11.81 -8.90
CA PHE A 80 -4.05 -11.65 -9.17
C PHE A 80 -3.35 -10.77 -8.16
N TYR A 81 -4.02 -9.75 -7.63
CA TYR A 81 -3.50 -8.93 -6.55
C TYR A 81 -3.22 -9.75 -5.30
N GLN A 82 -4.16 -10.61 -4.89
CA GLN A 82 -3.96 -11.52 -3.76
C GLN A 82 -2.82 -12.52 -4.02
N GLU A 83 -2.72 -13.08 -5.23
CA GLU A 83 -1.62 -13.96 -5.61
C GLU A 83 -0.25 -13.27 -5.55
N GLU A 84 -0.14 -12.04 -6.07
CA GLU A 84 1.12 -11.28 -6.07
C GLU A 84 1.48 -10.77 -4.66
N MET A 85 0.49 -10.39 -3.84
CA MET A 85 0.70 -10.07 -2.43
C MET A 85 1.19 -11.29 -1.64
N ALA A 86 0.62 -12.48 -1.86
CA ALA A 86 1.05 -13.69 -1.15
C ALA A 86 2.51 -14.10 -1.46
N LYS A 87 3.00 -13.78 -2.66
CA LYS A 87 4.40 -14.01 -3.03
C LYS A 87 5.36 -13.06 -2.32
N ARG A 88 4.90 -11.85 -2.03
CA ARG A 88 5.67 -10.84 -1.29
C ARG A 88 5.38 -11.03 0.19
N LYS A 89 6.13 -11.93 0.82
CA LYS A 89 6.13 -12.04 2.29
C LYS A 89 6.51 -10.68 2.88
N TRP A 90 5.63 -10.13 3.70
CA TRP A 90 5.90 -9.00 4.58
C TRP A 90 6.51 -9.52 5.88
#